data_AF-A0A9X9LFA2-F1
#
_entry.id   AF-A0A9X9LFA2-F1
#
_cell.length_a   1.000
_cell.length_b   1.000
_cell.length_c   1.000
_cell.angle_alpha   90.00
_cell.angle_beta   90.00
_cell.angle_gamma   90.00
#
_symmetry.space_group_name_H-M   'P 1'
#
loop_
_entity.id
_entity.type
_entity.pdbx_description
1 polymer ?
#
loop_
_entity_poly.entity_id
_entity_poly.type
_entity_poly.pdbx_seq_one_letter_code
_entity_poly.pdbx_strand_id
1 'polypeptide(L)'
;MSAGARRGPRGSLAPPLAPLWCFSAALGVLWTPASQAFNLDVDKITVYSGPEGSYFGYAVDFHIPAARTASVLVGAPKANTSQPDIVEGGAVYYCPWPAEGSAQCRQIPFDNTNNRKIRVNGTKEPIEFKSNQWFGATVKAHKGEVVVSMIHGEALE
;
A
#
# COMPACT_ATOMS: atom_id res chain seq x y z
N MET A 1 -13.15 28.21 -88.28
CA MET A 1 -12.08 27.62 -87.44
C MET A 1 -12.03 28.44 -86.16
N SER A 2 -12.04 27.96 -84.92
CA SER A 2 -12.26 26.66 -84.29
C SER A 2 -12.66 26.97 -82.83
N ALA A 3 -13.44 26.09 -82.21
CA ALA A 3 -14.01 26.26 -80.88
C ALA A 3 -12.95 26.25 -79.75
N GLY A 4 -13.12 27.12 -78.74
CA GLY A 4 -12.38 27.06 -77.48
C GLY A 4 -13.27 26.52 -76.36
N ALA A 5 -13.07 25.25 -75.99
CA ALA A 5 -13.76 24.60 -74.89
C ALA A 5 -13.13 24.98 -73.54
N ARG A 6 -13.89 25.60 -72.62
CA ARG A 6 -13.49 25.75 -71.22
C ARG A 6 -13.81 24.46 -70.45
N ARG A 7 -12.77 23.74 -70.02
CA ARG A 7 -12.89 22.63 -69.05
C ARG A 7 -12.79 23.20 -67.62
N GLY A 8 -13.81 22.95 -66.80
CA GLY A 8 -13.76 23.19 -65.35
C GLY A 8 -12.85 22.18 -64.64
N PRO A 9 -12.37 22.47 -63.41
CA PRO A 9 -11.55 21.55 -62.66
C PRO A 9 -12.40 20.38 -62.13
N ARG A 10 -11.91 19.17 -62.38
CA ARG A 10 -12.41 17.91 -61.83
C ARG A 10 -12.33 17.91 -60.31
N GLY A 11 -13.43 17.52 -59.65
CA GLY A 11 -13.43 17.15 -58.25
C GLY A 11 -12.48 15.97 -58.02
N SER A 12 -11.62 16.09 -57.02
CA SER A 12 -10.77 15.02 -56.54
C SER A 12 -11.33 14.55 -55.20
N LEU A 13 -12.00 13.39 -55.21
CA LEU A 13 -12.30 12.64 -53.99
C LEU A 13 -10.97 12.22 -53.35
N ALA A 14 -10.68 12.71 -52.14
CA ALA A 14 -9.58 12.19 -51.33
C ALA A 14 -9.95 10.81 -50.75
N PRO A 15 -9.04 9.82 -50.70
CA PRO A 15 -9.31 8.53 -50.08
C PRO A 15 -9.19 8.62 -48.55
N PRO A 16 -9.84 7.72 -47.78
CA PRO A 16 -9.84 7.77 -46.32
C PRO A 16 -8.53 7.16 -45.81
N LEU A 17 -7.49 7.97 -45.61
CA LEU A 17 -6.22 7.53 -45.00
C LEU A 17 -6.30 7.33 -43.48
N ALA A 18 -7.46 7.61 -42.87
CA ALA A 18 -7.67 7.56 -41.42
C ALA A 18 -7.54 6.17 -40.75
N PRO A 19 -7.94 5.02 -41.34
CA PRO A 19 -8.01 3.78 -40.56
C PRO A 19 -6.61 3.20 -40.27
N LEU A 20 -5.65 3.39 -41.18
CA LEU A 20 -4.31 2.80 -41.08
C LEU A 20 -3.47 3.42 -39.95
N TRP A 21 -3.64 4.71 -39.65
CA TRP A 21 -2.94 5.36 -38.54
C TRP A 21 -3.45 4.93 -37.17
N CYS A 22 -4.73 4.59 -37.04
CA CYS A 22 -5.27 4.05 -35.80
C CYS A 22 -4.75 2.65 -35.51
N PHE A 23 -4.60 1.80 -36.54
CA PHE A 23 -4.06 0.44 -36.37
C PHE A 23 -2.57 0.43 -36.00
N SER A 24 -1.75 1.30 -36.60
CA SER A 24 -0.32 1.39 -36.27
C SER A 24 -0.07 1.98 -34.88
N ALA A 25 -0.88 2.94 -34.44
CA ALA A 25 -0.81 3.46 -33.07
C ALA A 25 -1.21 2.40 -32.02
N ALA A 26 -2.26 1.61 -32.29
CA ALA A 26 -2.68 0.52 -31.41
C ALA A 26 -1.62 -0.59 -31.28
N LEU A 27 -0.91 -0.91 -32.36
CA LEU A 27 0.16 -1.92 -32.35
C LEU A 27 1.41 -1.44 -31.57
N GLY A 28 1.72 -0.13 -31.63
CA GLY A 28 2.83 0.46 -30.88
C GLY A 28 2.63 0.47 -29.35
N VAL A 29 1.39 0.60 -28.89
CA VAL A 29 1.05 0.52 -27.45
C VAL A 29 1.16 -0.91 -26.92
N LEU A 30 0.92 -1.93 -27.76
CA LEU A 30 1.03 -3.34 -27.37
C LEU A 30 2.50 -3.82 -27.27
N TRP A 31 3.44 -3.06 -27.83
CA TRP A 31 4.87 -3.39 -27.88
C TRP A 31 5.75 -2.60 -26.91
N THR A 32 5.17 -1.80 -26.00
CA THR A 32 5.99 -1.23 -24.93
C THR A 32 6.53 -2.39 -24.08
N PRO A 33 7.86 -2.59 -24.00
CA PRO A 33 8.41 -3.64 -23.17
C PRO A 33 7.94 -3.37 -21.74
N ALA A 34 7.34 -4.40 -21.12
CA ALA A 34 7.05 -4.35 -19.71
C ALA A 34 8.36 -4.01 -18.99
N SER A 35 8.40 -2.86 -18.32
CA SER A 35 9.55 -2.40 -17.56
C SER A 35 9.94 -3.49 -16.57
N GLN A 36 10.95 -4.30 -16.88
CA GLN A 36 11.46 -5.27 -15.93
C GLN A 36 12.30 -4.50 -14.91
N ALA A 37 11.97 -4.65 -13.63
CA ALA A 37 12.83 -4.18 -12.56
C ALA A 37 14.20 -4.86 -12.73
N PHE A 38 15.22 -4.10 -13.11
CA PHE A 38 16.47 -4.68 -13.64
C PHE A 38 17.59 -4.79 -12.60
N ASN A 39 17.43 -4.16 -11.44
CA ASN A 39 18.49 -4.05 -10.42
C ASN A 39 18.02 -4.46 -9.01
N LEU A 40 16.95 -5.25 -8.89
CA LEU A 40 16.58 -5.91 -7.64
C LEU A 40 17.28 -7.27 -7.57
N ASP A 41 17.97 -7.54 -6.46
CA ASP A 41 18.57 -8.84 -6.18
C ASP A 41 17.47 -9.82 -5.74
N VAL A 42 16.97 -10.61 -6.70
CA VAL A 42 15.93 -11.62 -6.45
C VAL A 42 16.50 -12.93 -5.87
N ASP A 43 17.82 -13.12 -5.92
CA ASP A 43 18.48 -14.32 -5.38
C ASP A 43 18.74 -14.17 -3.88
N LYS A 44 19.08 -12.95 -3.43
CA LYS A 44 19.39 -12.64 -2.03
C LYS A 44 18.35 -11.69 -1.42
N ILE A 45 17.15 -12.21 -1.18
CA ILE A 45 16.08 -11.49 -0.50
C ILE A 45 16.10 -11.70 1.02
N THR A 46 15.63 -10.70 1.76
CA THR A 46 15.31 -10.81 3.19
C THR A 46 13.80 -10.98 3.33
N VAL A 47 13.37 -12.06 3.98
CA VAL A 47 11.96 -12.34 4.22
C VAL A 47 11.64 -12.12 5.70
N TYR A 48 10.67 -11.25 5.97
CA TYR A 48 10.09 -11.07 7.29
C TYR A 48 8.72 -11.74 7.34
N SER A 49 8.41 -12.40 8.46
CA SER A 49 7.13 -13.06 8.68
C SER A 49 6.60 -12.69 10.06
N GLY A 50 5.28 -12.63 10.19
CA GLY A 50 4.57 -12.38 11.43
C GLY A 50 3.54 -13.46 11.74
N PRO A 51 2.70 -13.25 12.77
CA PRO A 51 1.68 -14.21 13.16
C PRO A 51 0.67 -14.49 12.04
N GLU A 52 0.23 -15.73 11.93
CA GLU A 52 -0.80 -16.15 10.98
C GLU A 52 -2.11 -15.38 11.19
N GLY A 53 -2.82 -15.03 10.10
CA GLY A 53 -4.09 -14.31 10.16
C GLY A 53 -4.01 -12.83 10.57
N SER A 54 -2.84 -12.34 11.00
CA SER A 54 -2.66 -10.97 11.50
C SER A 54 -2.61 -9.86 10.42
N TYR A 55 -2.56 -10.27 9.15
CA TYR A 55 -2.28 -9.41 8.00
C TYR A 55 -0.94 -8.67 8.12
N PHE A 56 0.07 -9.36 8.65
CA PHE A 56 1.45 -8.87 8.67
C PHE A 56 1.92 -8.51 7.25
N GLY A 57 2.31 -7.25 7.05
CA GLY A 57 2.67 -6.72 5.73
C GLY A 57 1.59 -5.84 5.10
N TYR A 58 0.46 -5.61 5.78
CA TYR A 58 -0.60 -4.73 5.28
C TYR A 58 -0.12 -3.31 5.00
N ALA A 59 0.76 -2.79 5.85
CA ALA A 59 1.46 -1.53 5.64
C ALA A 59 2.95 -1.68 5.97
N VAL A 60 3.83 -1.01 5.23
CA VAL A 60 5.28 -1.04 5.45
C VAL A 60 5.88 0.35 5.29
N ASP A 61 6.91 0.66 6.08
CA ASP A 61 7.74 1.86 5.91
C ASP A 61 9.17 1.65 6.44
N PHE A 62 10.11 2.46 5.98
CA PHE A 62 11.48 2.47 6.47
C PHE A 62 11.61 3.35 7.72
N HIS A 63 12.21 2.81 8.77
CA HIS A 63 12.58 3.57 9.95
C HIS A 63 14.09 3.74 10.04
N ILE A 64 14.54 5.00 9.93
CA ILE A 64 15.95 5.38 9.92
C ILE A 64 16.15 6.47 10.98
N PRO A 65 16.35 6.08 12.26
CA PRO A 65 16.47 7.04 13.36
C PRO A 65 17.84 7.72 13.39
N ALA A 66 18.88 7.09 12.85
CA ALA A 66 20.23 7.65 12.75
C ALA A 66 20.91 7.20 11.46
N ALA A 67 22.04 7.85 11.12
CA ALA A 67 22.83 7.46 9.97
C ALA A 67 23.31 6.00 10.13
N ARG A 68 23.10 5.18 9.08
CA ARG A 68 23.49 3.76 9.01
C ARG A 68 22.72 2.80 9.91
N THR A 69 21.62 3.23 10.54
CA THR A 69 20.68 2.32 11.22
C THR A 69 19.38 2.29 10.43
N ALA A 70 19.15 1.21 9.68
CA ALA A 70 17.91 1.01 8.93
C ALA A 70 17.10 -0.10 9.57
N SER A 71 15.78 0.03 9.55
CA SER A 71 14.85 -1.02 9.96
C SER A 71 13.57 -0.88 9.17
N VAL A 72 12.81 -1.96 9.11
CA VAL A 72 11.50 -1.99 8.44
C VAL A 72 10.43 -2.01 9.52
N LEU A 73 9.46 -1.12 9.40
CA LEU A 73 8.24 -1.18 10.19
C LEU A 73 7.19 -1.92 9.39
N VAL A 74 6.48 -2.83 10.04
CA VAL A 74 5.44 -3.65 9.41
C VAL A 74 4.16 -3.58 10.22
N GLY A 75 3.10 -3.07 9.62
CA GLY A 75 1.75 -3.09 10.16
C GLY A 75 1.09 -4.46 10.00
N ALA A 76 0.36 -4.87 11.04
CA ALA A 76 -0.42 -6.10 11.09
C ALA A 76 -1.76 -5.79 11.78
N PRO A 77 -2.77 -5.27 11.04
CA PRO A 77 -3.99 -4.70 11.61
C PRO A 77 -4.87 -5.70 12.37
N LYS A 78 -4.70 -7.01 12.14
CA LYS A 78 -5.42 -8.07 12.86
C LYS A 78 -4.58 -8.80 13.91
N ALA A 79 -3.37 -8.30 14.20
CA ALA A 79 -2.54 -8.90 15.22
C ALA A 79 -3.19 -8.79 16.62
N ASN A 80 -3.10 -9.87 17.39
CA ASN A 80 -3.40 -9.82 18.82
C ASN A 80 -2.29 -9.07 19.56
N THR A 81 -2.67 -8.40 20.65
CA THR A 81 -1.76 -7.62 21.49
C THR A 81 -1.85 -8.12 22.93
N SER A 82 -1.02 -7.57 23.82
CA SER A 82 -1.08 -7.81 25.26
C SER A 82 -2.18 -7.00 25.96
N GLN A 83 -3.00 -6.23 25.22
CA GLN A 83 -4.09 -5.45 25.80
C GLN A 83 -5.17 -6.38 26.38
N PRO A 84 -5.58 -6.20 27.65
CA PRO A 84 -6.60 -7.03 28.27
C PRO A 84 -7.97 -6.84 27.58
N ASP A 85 -8.67 -7.95 27.34
CA ASP A 85 -10.03 -8.00 26.76
C ASP A 85 -10.16 -7.35 25.36
N ILE A 86 -9.05 -7.21 24.61
CA ILE A 86 -9.04 -6.70 23.24
C ILE A 86 -8.69 -7.84 22.28
N VAL A 87 -9.52 -8.02 21.25
CA VAL A 87 -9.33 -9.03 20.20
C VAL A 87 -8.95 -8.33 18.90
N GLU A 88 -7.89 -8.81 18.24
CA GLU A 88 -7.42 -8.29 16.95
C GLU A 88 -7.32 -6.75 16.93
N GLY A 89 -6.77 -6.17 18.00
CA GLY A 89 -6.63 -4.72 18.13
C GLY A 89 -5.65 -4.11 17.12
N GLY A 90 -4.77 -4.94 16.55
CA GLY A 90 -3.76 -4.55 15.57
C GLY A 90 -2.44 -4.13 16.19
N ALA A 91 -1.35 -4.30 15.44
CA ALA A 91 -0.01 -4.04 15.90
C ALA A 91 0.91 -3.50 14.80
N VAL A 92 2.04 -2.92 15.23
CA VAL A 92 3.18 -2.62 14.35
C VAL A 92 4.41 -3.34 14.88
N TYR A 93 5.15 -3.94 13.98
CA TYR A 93 6.37 -4.68 14.26
C TYR A 93 7.59 -3.90 13.78
N TYR A 94 8.66 -3.95 14.57
CA TYR A 94 9.98 -3.46 14.25
C TYR A 94 10.86 -4.62 13.78
N CYS A 95 11.31 -4.56 12.54
CA CYS A 95 12.16 -5.57 11.91
C CYS A 95 13.57 -4.98 11.66
N PRO A 96 14.61 -5.41 12.39
CA PRO A 96 15.97 -4.93 12.17
C PRO A 96 16.49 -5.24 10.76
N TRP A 97 17.25 -4.30 10.17
CA TRP A 97 17.96 -4.52 8.91
C TRP A 97 19.47 -4.25 9.08
N PRO A 98 20.36 -5.14 8.60
CA PRO A 98 20.07 -6.42 7.94
C PRO A 98 19.44 -7.43 8.92
N ALA A 99 18.70 -8.40 8.39
CA ALA A 99 18.21 -9.51 9.21
C ALA A 99 19.40 -10.41 9.57
N GLU A 100 20.07 -10.11 10.68
CA GLU A 100 21.15 -10.93 11.18
C GLU A 100 20.58 -12.17 11.89
N GLY A 101 20.85 -13.35 11.31
CA GLY A 101 20.45 -14.65 11.87
C GLY A 101 18.93 -14.81 11.97
N SER A 102 18.44 -15.12 13.18
CA SER A 102 17.02 -15.31 13.49
C SER A 102 16.39 -14.06 14.14
N ALA A 103 16.93 -12.85 13.91
CA ALA A 103 16.39 -11.63 14.51
C ALA A 103 14.93 -11.42 14.09
N GLN A 104 14.00 -11.85 14.95
CA GLN A 104 12.57 -11.79 14.71
C GLN A 104 12.08 -10.34 14.82
N CYS A 105 11.08 -10.01 14.01
CA CYS A 105 10.38 -8.75 14.15
C CYS A 105 9.72 -8.66 15.54
N ARG A 106 9.96 -7.57 16.26
CA ARG A 106 9.40 -7.36 17.61
C ARG A 106 8.21 -6.43 17.55
N GLN A 107 7.14 -6.75 18.27
CA GLN A 107 5.99 -5.87 18.38
C GLN A 107 6.36 -4.59 19.15
N ILE A 108 5.91 -3.43 18.65
CA ILE A 108 6.10 -2.14 19.33
C ILE A 108 4.89 -1.91 20.26
N PRO A 109 5.10 -1.75 21.58
CA PRO A 109 4.01 -1.57 22.54
C PRO A 109 3.52 -0.12 22.55
N PHE A 110 2.69 0.26 21.58
CA PHE A 110 2.09 1.61 21.51
C PHE A 110 1.09 1.87 22.64
N ASP A 111 0.27 0.88 22.97
CA ASP A 111 -0.70 0.94 24.07
C ASP A 111 -0.92 -0.46 24.63
N ASN A 112 -0.88 -0.60 25.96
CA ASN A 112 -1.09 -1.86 26.68
C ASN A 112 -2.35 -1.84 27.56
N THR A 113 -3.20 -0.82 27.41
CA THR A 113 -4.41 -0.61 28.22
C THR A 113 -5.66 -1.10 27.49
N ASN A 114 -6.68 -1.49 28.26
CA ASN A 114 -7.98 -1.86 27.71
C ASN A 114 -8.81 -0.64 27.30
N ASN A 115 -10.06 -0.88 26.89
CA ASN A 115 -11.04 0.16 26.60
C ASN A 115 -11.25 1.07 27.82
N ARG A 116 -11.11 2.39 27.62
CA ARG A 116 -11.43 3.38 28.65
C ARG A 116 -12.92 3.32 28.97
N LYS A 117 -13.26 3.44 30.26
CA LYS A 117 -14.64 3.40 30.76
C LYS A 117 -14.96 4.65 31.55
N ILE A 118 -16.15 5.21 31.35
CA ILE A 118 -16.68 6.31 32.17
C ILE A 118 -17.84 5.80 33.01
N ARG A 119 -18.16 6.53 34.08
CA ARG A 119 -19.36 6.27 34.87
C ARG A 119 -20.52 7.10 34.33
N VAL A 120 -21.56 6.43 33.85
CA VAL A 120 -22.84 7.05 33.47
C VAL A 120 -23.92 6.44 34.36
N ASN A 121 -24.61 7.26 35.14
CA ASN A 121 -25.71 6.83 36.02
C ASN A 121 -25.37 5.64 36.94
N GLY A 122 -24.12 5.57 37.43
CA GLY A 122 -23.64 4.49 38.32
C GLY A 122 -23.07 3.27 37.59
N THR A 123 -23.29 3.13 36.28
CA THR A 123 -22.76 2.04 35.46
C THR A 123 -21.45 2.43 34.78
N LYS A 124 -20.51 1.49 34.65
CA LYS A 124 -19.24 1.69 33.92
C LYS A 124 -19.43 1.33 32.45
N GLU A 125 -19.58 2.34 31.61
CA GLU A 125 -19.75 2.17 30.15
C GLU A 125 -18.42 2.40 29.42
N PRO A 126 -18.09 1.60 28.40
CA PRO A 126 -16.93 1.85 27.54
C PRO A 126 -17.16 3.08 26.65
N ILE A 127 -16.15 3.94 26.55
CA ILE A 127 -16.16 5.10 25.64
C ILE A 127 -15.31 4.88 24.39
N GLU A 128 -14.61 3.77 24.34
CA GLU A 128 -13.64 3.41 23.33
C GLU A 128 -13.75 1.92 23.04
N PHE A 129 -13.62 1.55 21.78
CA PHE A 129 -13.70 0.18 21.31
C PHE A 129 -12.44 -0.12 20.51
N LYS A 130 -11.50 -0.83 21.14
CA LYS A 130 -10.20 -1.16 20.53
C LYS A 130 -10.19 -2.50 19.79
N SER A 131 -11.15 -3.38 20.03
CA SER A 131 -11.25 -4.66 19.31
C SER A 131 -11.55 -4.43 17.84
N ASN A 132 -10.86 -5.15 16.95
CA ASN A 132 -11.00 -5.01 15.50
C ASN A 132 -10.84 -3.56 14.99
N GLN A 133 -10.06 -2.74 15.68
CA GLN A 133 -9.87 -1.35 15.30
C GLN A 133 -8.86 -1.17 14.15
N TRP A 134 -8.23 -2.25 13.69
CA TRP A 134 -7.25 -2.22 12.59
C TRP A 134 -6.04 -1.30 12.85
N PHE A 135 -5.51 -1.28 14.08
CA PHE A 135 -4.31 -0.51 14.37
C PHE A 135 -3.10 -1.04 13.58
N GLY A 136 -2.38 -0.16 12.87
CA GLY A 136 -1.32 -0.58 11.96
C GLY A 136 -1.77 -0.72 10.51
N ALA A 137 -3.01 -0.32 10.18
CA ALA A 137 -3.48 -0.23 8.80
C ALA A 137 -2.69 0.77 7.96
N THR A 138 -2.16 1.84 8.60
CA THR A 138 -1.17 2.73 7.99
C THR A 138 -0.01 2.90 8.95
N VAL A 139 1.22 2.83 8.44
CA VAL A 139 2.45 3.10 9.18
C VAL A 139 3.28 4.09 8.39
N LYS A 140 3.73 5.16 9.03
CA LYS A 140 4.65 6.14 8.45
C LYS A 140 5.76 6.50 9.42
N ALA A 141 6.98 6.59 8.92
CA ALA A 141 8.13 7.02 9.70
C ALA A 141 8.85 8.21 9.05
N HIS A 142 9.22 9.20 9.86
CA HIS A 142 9.96 10.36 9.39
C HIS A 142 10.86 10.91 10.50
N LYS A 143 12.16 11.08 10.23
CA LYS A 143 13.15 11.63 11.18
C LYS A 143 13.15 10.94 12.55
N GLY A 144 12.98 9.62 12.56
CA GLY A 144 12.90 8.82 13.80
C GLY A 144 11.53 8.82 14.48
N GLU A 145 10.59 9.67 14.06
CA GLU A 145 9.21 9.63 14.53
C GLU A 145 8.41 8.57 13.76
N VAL A 146 7.46 7.93 14.45
CA VAL A 146 6.57 6.91 13.88
C VAL A 146 5.13 7.29 14.14
N VAL A 147 4.36 7.41 13.06
CA VAL A 147 2.92 7.67 13.10
C VAL A 147 2.20 6.43 12.59
N VAL A 148 1.20 5.99 13.34
CA VAL A 148 0.39 4.81 13.03
C VAL A 148 -1.07 5.23 13.04
N SER A 149 -1.84 4.76 12.07
CA SER A 149 -3.28 4.94 12.05
C SER A 149 -4.01 3.62 12.22
N MET A 150 -5.26 3.77 12.65
CA MET A 150 -6.29 2.76 12.71
C MET A 150 -7.33 3.05 11.61
N ILE A 151 -8.11 2.06 11.21
CA ILE A 151 -9.30 2.25 10.36
C ILE A 151 -10.48 1.85 11.24
N HIS A 152 -11.41 2.77 11.46
CA HIS A 152 -12.61 2.45 12.23
C HIS A 152 -13.35 1.35 11.48
N GLY A 153 -13.33 0.14 12.04
CA GLY A 153 -13.99 -1.03 11.47
C GLY A 153 -15.49 -0.91 11.64
N GLU A 154 -16.17 -0.22 10.72
CA GLU A 154 -17.40 -0.83 10.22
C GLU A 154 -16.95 -2.13 9.54
N ALA A 155 -17.36 -3.25 10.12
CA ALA A 155 -17.04 -4.58 9.63
C ALA A 155 -17.43 -4.67 8.15
N LEU A 156 -16.43 -4.66 7.27
CA LEU A 156 -16.55 -5.36 6.00
C LEU A 156 -16.35 -6.84 6.34
N GLU A 157 -17.40 -7.46 6.88
CA GLU A 157 -17.68 -8.86 6.58
C GLU A 157 -18.11 -8.98 5.11
#